data_AF-A0A534WX64-F1
#
_entry.id   AF-A0A534WX64-F1
#
_cell.length_a   1.000
_cell.length_b   1.000
_cell.length_c   1.000
_cell.angle_alpha   90.00
_cell.angle_beta   90.00
_cell.angle_gamma   90.00
#
_symmetry.space_group_name_H-M   'P 1'
#
loop_
_entity.id
_entity.type
_entity.pdbx_description
1 polymer ?
#
loop_
_entity_poly.entity_id
_entity_poly.type
_entity_poly.pdbx_seq_one_letter_code
_entity_poly.pdbx_strand_id
1 'polypeptide(L)'
;MEPLAKLGRALRDAGYAFITPTPATHQRILARGGQARTLRDVFGWSRPFPPQLLPEMQLALLEEAGALERADLLLRSRVRFSSLGPLLLAHSAYPTTAPDAVFFGPDTYRFASFLTARAPQRIGSLADVG
;
A
#
# COMPACT_ATOMS: atom_id res chain seq x y z
N MET A 1 2.97 13.88 -13.89
CA MET A 1 2.97 12.54 -13.24
C MET A 1 2.18 12.69 -11.96
N GLU A 2 1.17 11.85 -11.76
CA GLU A 2 0.29 11.87 -10.59
C GLU A 2 1.09 11.81 -9.27
N PRO A 3 0.64 12.50 -8.19
CA PRO A 3 1.38 12.58 -6.93
C PRO A 3 1.71 11.20 -6.32
N LEU A 4 0.77 10.26 -6.36
CA LEU A 4 0.98 8.88 -5.87
C LEU A 4 2.06 8.13 -6.65
N ALA A 5 2.18 8.36 -7.95
CA ALA A 5 3.22 7.73 -8.76
C ALA A 5 4.61 8.30 -8.44
N LYS A 6 4.70 9.61 -8.17
CA LYS A 6 5.93 10.25 -7.67
C LYS A 6 6.31 9.68 -6.29
N LEU A 7 5.34 9.53 -5.39
CA LEU A 7 5.56 8.95 -4.07
C LEU A 7 6.04 7.51 -4.16
N GLY A 8 5.39 6.68 -4.98
CA GLY A 8 5.81 5.30 -5.22
C GLY A 8 7.24 5.20 -5.78
N ARG A 9 7.64 6.11 -6.67
CA ARG A 9 9.01 6.21 -7.15
C ARG A 9 9.98 6.55 -6.02
N ALA A 10 9.68 7.57 -5.21
CA ALA A 10 10.52 7.94 -4.07
C ALA A 10 10.67 6.79 -3.06
N LEU A 11 9.60 6.04 -2.79
CA LEU A 11 9.64 4.86 -1.92
C LEU A 11 10.53 3.76 -2.51
N ARG A 12 10.34 3.43 -3.79
CA ARG A 12 11.16 2.42 -4.47
C ARG A 12 12.64 2.80 -4.46
N ASP A 13 12.95 4.06 -4.74
CA ASP A 13 14.32 4.57 -4.78
C ASP A 13 14.96 4.57 -3.36
N ALA A 14 14.14 4.64 -2.30
CA ALA A 14 14.53 4.42 -0.91
C ALA A 14 14.60 2.92 -0.50
N GLY A 15 14.50 1.98 -1.45
CA GLY A 15 14.55 0.55 -1.18
C GLY A 15 13.30 -0.01 -0.50
N TYR A 16 12.18 0.70 -0.54
CA TYR A 16 10.93 0.23 0.04
C TYR A 16 10.42 -1.03 -0.67
N ALA A 17 10.11 -2.05 0.12
CA ALA A 17 9.41 -3.23 -0.34
C ALA A 17 8.44 -3.74 0.74
N PHE A 18 7.28 -4.22 0.31
CA PHE A 18 6.27 -4.76 1.21
C PHE A 18 5.36 -5.77 0.52
N ILE A 19 5.22 -6.96 1.10
CA ILE A 19 4.24 -7.95 0.67
C ILE A 19 3.02 -7.86 1.59
N THR A 20 1.86 -7.58 1.02
CA THR A 20 0.61 -7.45 1.77
C THR A 20 0.12 -8.82 2.26
N PRO A 21 0.00 -9.01 3.58
CA PRO A 21 -0.51 -10.25 4.15
C PRO A 21 -2.04 -10.26 4.18
N THR A 22 -2.64 -11.27 4.79
CA THR A 22 -4.10 -11.32 5.00
C THR A 22 -4.59 -10.18 5.91
N PRO A 23 -5.84 -9.71 5.74
CA PRO A 23 -6.46 -8.74 6.66
C PRO A 23 -6.39 -9.17 8.13
N ALA A 24 -6.56 -10.46 8.43
CA ALA A 24 -6.43 -11.00 9.79
C ALA A 24 -5.01 -10.86 10.37
N THR A 25 -3.97 -11.00 9.53
CA THR A 25 -2.58 -10.75 9.95
C THR A 25 -2.36 -9.28 10.22
N HIS A 26 -2.86 -8.42 9.34
CA HIS A 26 -2.79 -6.96 9.50
C HIS A 26 -3.45 -6.52 10.82
N GLN A 27 -4.66 -7.02 11.10
CA GLN A 27 -5.39 -6.76 12.34
C GLN A 27 -4.58 -7.15 13.58
N ARG A 28 -3.98 -8.35 13.59
CA ARG A 28 -3.15 -8.81 14.73
C ARG A 28 -1.92 -7.94 14.94
N ILE A 29 -1.28 -7.47 13.88
CA ILE A 29 -0.10 -6.58 13.98
C ILE A 29 -0.48 -5.18 14.49
N LEU A 30 -1.65 -4.66 14.08
CA LEU A 30 -2.14 -3.38 14.59
C LEU A 30 -2.63 -3.49 16.04
N ALA A 31 -3.23 -4.60 16.44
CA ALA A 31 -3.70 -4.84 17.81
C ALA A 31 -2.57 -4.83 18.85
N ARG A 32 -1.33 -5.10 18.44
CA ARG A 32 -0.13 -4.94 19.30
C ARG A 32 0.19 -3.48 19.62
N GLY A 33 -0.42 -2.54 18.90
CA GLY A 33 -0.18 -1.11 19.05
C GLY A 33 1.23 -0.68 18.62
N GLY A 34 1.57 0.55 18.98
CA GLY A 34 2.84 1.19 18.68
C GLY A 34 2.78 2.13 17.48
N GLN A 35 3.59 3.18 17.56
CA GLN A 35 3.77 4.17 16.51
C GLN A 35 4.67 3.63 15.39
N ALA A 36 4.46 4.11 14.17
CA ALA A 36 5.33 3.81 13.05
C ALA A 36 6.76 4.30 13.30
N ARG A 37 7.75 3.49 12.89
CA ARG A 37 9.17 3.84 12.95
C ARG A 37 9.87 3.70 11.60
N THR A 38 9.19 3.09 10.64
CA THR A 38 9.73 2.78 9.31
C THR A 38 8.70 3.09 8.23
N LEU A 39 9.17 3.23 6.98
CA LEU A 39 8.27 3.34 5.82
C LEU A 39 7.32 2.14 5.71
N ARG A 40 7.76 0.93 6.12
CA ARG A 40 6.92 -0.27 6.14
C ARG A 40 5.77 -0.16 7.14
N ASP A 41 5.99 0.49 8.27
CA ASP A 41 4.92 0.74 9.24
C ASP A 41 3.86 1.70 8.67
N VAL A 42 4.31 2.76 8.00
CA VAL A 42 3.43 3.77 7.39
C VAL A 42 2.66 3.18 6.19
N PHE A 43 3.40 2.79 5.15
CA PHE A 43 2.84 2.44 3.84
C PHE A 43 2.48 0.96 3.70
N GLY A 44 2.99 0.09 4.59
CA GLY A 44 2.69 -1.34 4.58
C GLY A 44 1.62 -1.69 5.62
N TRP A 45 1.82 -1.25 6.86
CA TRP A 45 0.95 -1.58 8.00
C TRP A 45 -0.09 -0.52 8.35
N SER A 46 -0.16 0.61 7.64
CA SER A 46 -1.13 1.69 7.92
C SER A 46 -1.09 2.20 9.37
N ARG A 47 0.10 2.17 9.99
CA ARG A 47 0.30 2.68 11.35
C ARG A 47 0.35 4.21 11.34
N PRO A 48 -0.22 4.86 12.36
CA PRO A 48 -0.05 6.30 12.53
C PRO A 48 1.41 6.63 12.83
N PHE A 49 1.84 7.81 12.37
CA PHE A 49 3.24 8.22 12.39
C PHE A 49 3.38 9.70 12.77
N PRO A 50 4.50 10.10 13.40
CA PRO A 50 4.75 11.52 13.65
C PRO A 50 5.15 12.20 12.33
N PRO A 51 4.80 13.48 12.10
CA PRO A 51 5.18 14.18 10.87
C PRO A 51 6.66 14.08 10.53
N GLN A 52 7.54 14.08 11.53
CA GLN A 52 9.00 14.04 11.36
C GLN A 52 9.53 12.69 10.85
N LEU A 53 8.71 11.63 10.81
CA LEU A 53 9.16 10.32 10.32
C LEU A 53 9.37 10.30 8.81
N LEU A 54 8.59 11.08 8.06
CA LEU A 54 8.68 11.12 6.61
C LEU A 54 9.48 12.36 6.15
N PRO A 55 10.29 12.24 5.09
CA PRO A 55 10.81 13.40 4.39
C PRO A 55 9.69 14.34 3.95
N GLU A 56 9.92 15.65 4.03
CA GLU A 56 8.94 16.69 3.69
C GLU A 56 8.32 16.49 2.30
N MET A 57 9.13 16.11 1.31
CA MET A 57 8.66 15.81 -0.03
C MET A 57 7.64 14.65 -0.08
N GLN A 58 7.83 13.59 0.72
CA GLN A 58 6.88 12.47 0.75
C GLN A 58 5.57 12.86 1.43
N LEU A 59 5.64 13.70 2.47
CA LEU A 59 4.45 14.27 3.12
C LEU A 59 3.66 15.16 2.16
N ALA A 60 4.33 16.07 1.45
CA ALA A 60 3.70 16.95 0.47
C ALA A 60 2.99 16.15 -0.64
N LEU A 61 3.60 15.06 -1.11
CA LEU A 61 2.97 14.19 -2.12
C LEU A 61 1.74 13.44 -1.56
N LEU A 62 1.74 13.06 -0.29
CA LEU A 62 0.54 12.47 0.35
C LEU A 62 -0.59 13.50 0.48
N GLU A 63 -0.25 14.73 0.83
CA GLU A 63 -1.23 15.81 0.94
C GLU A 63 -1.80 16.21 -0.43
N GLU A 64 -0.95 16.39 -1.44
CA GLU A 64 -1.34 16.65 -2.84
C GLU A 64 -2.24 15.53 -3.39
N ALA A 65 -2.00 14.28 -2.98
CA ALA A 65 -2.83 13.13 -3.34
C ALA A 65 -4.16 13.04 -2.57
N GLY A 66 -4.43 13.91 -1.58
CA GLY A 66 -5.56 13.76 -0.66
C GLY A 66 -5.50 12.48 0.18
N ALA A 67 -4.30 11.91 0.34
CA ALA A 67 -4.04 10.63 0.98
C ALA A 67 -3.40 10.78 2.38
N LEU A 68 -3.36 11.98 2.93
CA LEU A 68 -2.92 12.26 4.29
C LEU A 68 -4.12 12.52 5.19
N GLU A 69 -4.17 11.85 6.33
CA GLU A 69 -5.20 12.02 7.35
C GLU A 69 -4.56 12.45 8.67
N ARG A 70 -5.17 13.40 9.38
CA ARG A 70 -4.73 13.80 10.72
C ARG A 70 -5.41 12.93 11.78
N ALA A 71 -4.62 12.41 12.71
CA ALA A 71 -5.06 11.62 13.86
C ALA A 71 -4.40 12.18 15.12
N ASP A 72 -5.04 13.19 15.73
CA ASP A 72 -4.50 13.98 16.85
C ASP A 72 -3.13 14.60 16.51
N LEU A 73 -2.09 14.21 17.25
CA LEU A 73 -0.69 14.65 17.04
C LEU A 73 0.04 13.82 15.97
N LEU A 74 -0.61 12.78 15.45
CA LEU A 74 -0.06 11.87 14.46
C LEU A 74 -0.74 12.07 13.11
N LEU A 75 -0.11 11.51 12.08
CA LEU A 75 -0.62 11.43 10.73
C LEU A 75 -0.88 9.97 10.37
N ARG A 76 -1.80 9.73 9.44
CA ARG A 76 -2.05 8.43 8.82
C ARG A 76 -2.04 8.57 7.31
N SER A 77 -1.47 7.58 6.64
CA SER A 77 -1.58 7.49 5.19
C SER A 77 -2.86 6.72 4.85
N ARG A 78 -3.68 7.27 3.96
CA ARG A 78 -4.90 6.65 3.41
C ARG A 78 -4.59 5.67 2.28
N VAL A 79 -3.32 5.58 1.88
CA VAL A 79 -2.83 4.67 0.84
C VAL A 79 -1.72 3.78 1.38
N ARG A 80 -1.59 2.61 0.78
CA ARG A 80 -0.54 1.64 1.01
C ARG A 80 0.20 1.38 -0.29
N PHE A 81 1.42 0.87 -0.18
CA PHE A 81 2.22 0.44 -1.34
C PHE A 81 2.60 -1.02 -1.17
N SER A 82 2.33 -1.84 -2.18
CA SER A 82 2.69 -3.26 -2.20
C SER A 82 3.60 -3.58 -3.37
N SER A 83 4.62 -4.40 -3.13
CA SER A 83 5.52 -4.90 -4.14
C SER A 83 4.88 -6.10 -4.86
N LEU A 84 4.86 -6.11 -6.19
CA LEU A 84 4.47 -7.26 -7.01
C LEU A 84 5.53 -7.47 -8.09
N GLY A 85 6.48 -8.37 -7.82
CA GLY A 85 7.68 -8.48 -8.64
C GLY A 85 8.42 -7.13 -8.70
N PRO A 86 8.69 -6.56 -9.89
CA PRO A 86 9.35 -5.26 -10.02
C PRO A 86 8.40 -4.07 -9.80
N LEU A 87 7.09 -4.30 -9.70
CA LEU A 87 6.10 -3.25 -9.57
C LEU A 87 5.93 -2.82 -8.12
N LEU A 88 5.63 -1.55 -7.92
CA LEU A 88 5.16 -1.01 -6.65
C LEU A 88 3.79 -0.38 -6.88
N LEU A 89 2.75 -0.95 -6.27
CA LEU A 89 1.36 -0.66 -6.55
C LEU A 89 0.73 0.05 -5.35
N ALA A 90 0.16 1.23 -5.60
CA ALA A 90 -0.61 1.97 -4.61
C ALA A 90 -2.02 1.39 -4.50
N HIS A 91 -2.54 1.26 -3.30
CA HIS A 91 -3.91 0.81 -3.03
C HIS A 91 -4.42 1.37 -1.70
N SER A 92 -5.68 1.17 -1.37
CA SER A 92 -6.28 1.76 -0.17
C SER A 92 -5.67 1.23 1.13
N ALA A 93 -5.62 2.09 2.14
CA ALA A 93 -5.15 1.73 3.47
C ALA A 93 -6.02 0.68 4.15
N TYR A 94 -5.46 0.04 5.17
CA TYR A 94 -6.21 -0.84 6.07
C TYR A 94 -6.83 0.00 7.21
N PRO A 95 -8.08 -0.26 7.63
CA PRO A 95 -9.01 -1.23 7.06
C PRO A 95 -9.58 -0.77 5.72
N THR A 96 -9.72 -1.70 4.78
CA THR A 96 -10.15 -1.43 3.41
C THR A 96 -11.68 -1.52 3.31
N THR A 97 -12.37 -0.60 3.98
CA THR A 97 -13.84 -0.64 4.16
C THR A 97 -14.59 0.43 3.38
N ALA A 98 -13.90 1.38 2.75
CA ALA A 98 -14.56 2.42 1.96
C ALA A 98 -15.20 1.81 0.69
N PRO A 99 -16.37 2.32 0.23
CA PRO A 99 -17.04 1.80 -0.96
C PRO A 99 -16.20 1.86 -2.24
N ASP A 100 -15.30 2.84 -2.32
CA ASP A 100 -14.38 3.11 -3.42
C ASP A 100 -12.97 2.55 -3.15
N ALA A 101 -12.82 1.68 -2.13
CA ALA A 101 -11.52 1.18 -1.75
C ALA A 101 -10.94 0.23 -2.81
N VAL A 102 -9.67 0.44 -3.14
CA VAL A 102 -8.90 -0.44 -4.02
C VAL A 102 -8.25 -1.54 -3.17
N PHE A 103 -8.65 -2.79 -3.43
CA PHE A 103 -8.14 -3.96 -2.73
C PHE A 103 -6.84 -4.46 -3.33
N PHE A 104 -5.93 -4.87 -2.44
CA PHE A 104 -4.70 -5.56 -2.82
C PHE A 104 -4.33 -6.52 -1.69
N GLY A 105 -4.14 -7.80 -1.99
CA GLY A 105 -3.91 -8.81 -0.96
C GLY A 105 -3.39 -10.13 -1.49
N PRO A 106 -3.32 -11.17 -0.63
CA PRO A 106 -2.85 -12.51 -0.99
C PRO A 106 -3.45 -13.05 -2.29
N ASP A 107 -4.71 -12.76 -2.54
CA ASP A 107 -5.46 -13.22 -3.70
C ASP A 107 -4.96 -12.56 -4.99
N THR A 108 -4.62 -11.26 -4.94
CA THR A 108 -3.96 -10.56 -6.05
C THR A 108 -2.61 -11.21 -6.40
N TYR A 109 -1.83 -11.62 -5.39
CA TYR A 109 -0.57 -12.33 -5.63
C TYR A 109 -0.80 -13.70 -6.25
N ARG A 110 -1.79 -14.46 -5.77
CA ARG A 110 -2.14 -15.77 -6.34
C ARG A 110 -2.60 -15.64 -7.79
N PHE A 111 -3.43 -14.65 -8.08
CA PHE A 111 -3.91 -14.36 -9.42
C PHE A 111 -2.77 -13.96 -10.35
N ALA A 112 -1.90 -13.03 -9.95
CA ALA A 112 -0.74 -12.63 -10.75
C ALA A 112 0.25 -13.79 -11.00
N SER A 113 0.45 -14.65 -9.98
CA SER A 113 1.27 -15.86 -10.10
C SER A 113 0.67 -16.86 -11.09
N PHE A 114 -0.65 -17.10 -11.00
CA PHE A 114 -1.37 -17.94 -11.97
C PHE A 114 -1.18 -17.42 -13.39
N LEU A 115 -1.31 -16.11 -13.61
CA LEU A 115 -1.12 -15.53 -14.93
C LEU A 115 0.28 -15.70 -15.47
N THR A 116 1.29 -15.47 -14.63
CA THR A 116 2.69 -15.65 -15.02
C THR A 116 2.98 -17.11 -15.40
N ALA A 117 2.36 -18.07 -14.70
CA ALA A 117 2.63 -19.49 -14.90
C ALA A 117 1.78 -20.16 -16.00
N ARG A 118 0.56 -19.68 -16.25
CA ARG A 118 -0.45 -20.40 -17.03
C ARG A 118 -1.04 -19.61 -18.19
N ALA A 119 -0.92 -18.29 -18.20
CA ALA A 119 -1.59 -17.50 -19.23
C ALA A 119 -0.87 -17.61 -20.58
N PRO A 120 -1.62 -17.72 -21.69
CA PRO A 120 -1.03 -17.58 -23.02
C PRO A 120 -0.50 -16.16 -23.23
N GLN A 121 0.45 -15.99 -24.16
CA GLN A 121 1.06 -14.68 -24.46
C GLN A 121 0.04 -13.60 -24.86
N ARG A 122 -1.11 -14.00 -25.40
CA ARG A 122 -2.22 -13.10 -25.75
C ARG A 122 -3.50 -13.58 -25.08
N ILE A 123 -4.12 -12.68 -24.32
CA ILE A 123 -5.37 -12.91 -23.61
C ILE A 123 -6.40 -11.94 -24.20
N GLY A 124 -7.53 -12.46 -24.66
CA GLY A 124 -8.66 -11.61 -25.11
C GLY A 124 -9.46 -11.08 -23.92
N SER A 125 -9.84 -11.96 -23.01
CA SER A 125 -10.51 -11.62 -21.75
C SER A 125 -10.12 -12.64 -20.67
N LEU A 126 -10.20 -12.20 -19.41
CA LEU A 126 -9.89 -13.02 -18.26
C LEU A 126 -10.66 -12.49 -17.06
N ALA A 127 -11.25 -13.39 -16.28
CA ALA A 127 -11.92 -13.08 -15.04
C ALA A 127 -11.53 -14.09 -13.95
N ASP A 128 -11.40 -13.61 -12.73
CA ASP A 128 -11.39 -14.42 -11.51
C ASP A 128 -12.82 -14.43 -10.96
N VAL A 129 -13.40 -15.63 -10.78
CA VAL A 129 -14.81 -15.80 -10.38
C VAL A 129 -14.95 -16.29 -8.93
N GLY A 130 -13.84 -16.29 -8.16
CA GLY A 130 -13.83 -16.78 -6.78
C GLY A 130 -13.64 -18.29 -6.69
#